data_AF-A0A970D4T5-F1
#
_entry.id   AF-A0A970D4T5-F1
#
_cell.length_a   1.000
_cell.length_b   1.000
_cell.length_c   1.000
_cell.angle_alpha   90.00
_cell.angle_beta   90.00
_cell.angle_gamma   90.00
#
_symmetry.space_group_name_H-M   'P 1'
#
loop_
_entity.id
_entity.type
_entity.pdbx_description
1 polymer ?
#
loop_
_entity_poly.entity_id
_entity_poly.type
_entity_poly.pdbx_seq_one_letter_code
_entity_poly.pdbx_strand_id
1 'polypeptide(L)'
;MRQIIENKGVTFIEIMLVVMLLAMITVPFYNILRSGTDTSLKGMARVDVTLKARNIMKQVYADLKVSAYQINFNSLYNITDTMYVSAAANPPDEYVFYTYPSHEALDKILLKDDDNSEKLHETNYTSVAQIVYSLKKSSDPNEPFYTLSRTETFQGEKTEKVLSEQVNYFEIKPVSLNLPGTERYVQGFFVTLQLVDVVKHNPNAKLTMEKLTKNQKDIVLADFFDLVCPDYLNTNFAVKAPSLNWHSLTKEN
;
A
#
# COMPACT_ATOMS: atom_id res chain seq x y z
N MET A 1 -36.83 -2.85 72.64
CA MET A 1 -36.39 -2.75 71.24
C MET A 1 -36.56 -1.30 70.80
N ARG A 2 -35.61 -0.43 71.15
CA ARG A 2 -35.67 1.02 70.89
C ARG A 2 -34.49 1.35 69.98
N GLN A 3 -34.77 1.59 68.71
CA GLN A 3 -33.79 2.09 67.75
C GLN A 3 -33.38 3.49 68.22
N ILE A 4 -32.13 3.60 68.68
CA ILE A 4 -31.48 4.88 68.88
C ILE A 4 -31.04 5.33 67.49
N ILE A 5 -31.87 6.13 66.83
CA ILE A 5 -31.41 6.97 65.73
C ILE A 5 -30.65 8.11 66.39
N GLU A 6 -29.36 7.87 66.63
CA GLU A 6 -28.42 8.89 67.06
C GLU A 6 -28.23 9.86 65.89
N ASN A 7 -28.83 11.04 65.97
CA ASN A 7 -28.51 12.18 65.11
C ASN A 7 -27.07 12.64 65.41
N LYS A 8 -26.09 11.88 64.91
CA LYS A 8 -24.68 12.29 64.89
C LYS A 8 -24.50 13.29 63.76
N GLY A 9 -24.34 14.56 64.12
CA GLY A 9 -23.97 15.60 63.18
C GLY A 9 -22.63 15.26 62.54
N VAL A 10 -22.59 15.24 61.21
CA VAL A 10 -21.37 14.99 60.44
C VAL A 10 -20.42 16.17 60.68
N THR A 11 -19.20 15.88 61.12
CA THR A 11 -18.20 16.92 61.34
C THR A 11 -17.55 17.31 60.01
N PHE A 12 -17.21 18.59 59.83
CA PHE A 12 -16.56 19.07 58.60
C PHE A 12 -15.25 18.32 58.29
N ILE A 13 -14.54 17.91 59.34
CA ILE A 13 -13.32 17.10 59.26
C ILE A 13 -13.58 15.70 58.69
N GLU A 14 -14.68 15.02 59.07
CA GLU A 14 -15.04 13.73 58.46
C GLU A 14 -15.31 13.88 56.96
N ILE A 15 -15.98 14.95 56.54
CA ILE A 15 -16.23 15.22 55.12
C ILE A 15 -14.91 15.44 54.37
N MET A 16 -13.98 16.23 54.92
CA MET A 16 -12.67 16.45 54.28
C MET A 16 -11.86 15.15 54.17
N LEU A 17 -11.90 14.30 55.20
CA LEU A 17 -11.21 13.00 55.20
C LEU A 17 -11.78 12.07 54.13
N VAL A 18 -13.11 12.00 54.01
CA VAL A 18 -13.78 11.19 52.98
C VAL A 18 -13.41 11.71 51.59
N VAL A 19 -13.45 13.03 51.35
CA VAL A 19 -13.09 13.60 50.05
C VAL A 19 -11.62 13.35 49.70
N MET A 20 -10.70 13.45 50.66
CA MET A 20 -9.28 13.11 50.43
C MET A 20 -9.09 11.65 50.06
N LEU A 21 -9.71 10.73 50.81
CA LEU A 21 -9.62 9.29 50.54
C LEU A 21 -10.23 8.96 49.17
N LEU A 22 -11.36 9.59 48.84
CA LEU A 22 -12.05 9.37 47.56
C LEU A 22 -11.23 9.94 46.39
N ALA A 23 -10.60 11.10 46.55
CA ALA A 23 -9.67 11.67 45.58
C ALA A 23 -8.42 10.79 45.39
N MET A 24 -7.87 10.26 46.48
CA MET A 24 -6.71 9.37 46.48
C MET A 24 -6.96 8.09 45.69
N ILE A 25 -8.20 7.62 45.61
CA ILE A 25 -8.60 6.43 44.84
C ILE A 25 -9.01 6.82 43.40
N THR A 26 -9.85 7.84 43.24
CA THR A 26 -10.44 8.20 41.93
C THR A 26 -9.41 8.75 40.95
N VAL A 27 -8.42 9.52 41.42
CA VAL A 27 -7.36 10.07 40.56
C VAL A 27 -6.51 8.98 39.89
N PRO A 28 -5.89 8.03 40.62
CA PRO A 28 -5.13 6.96 39.97
C PRO A 28 -6.02 6.04 39.15
N PHE A 29 -7.25 5.76 39.59
CA PHE A 29 -8.20 4.95 38.82
C PHE A 29 -8.54 5.58 37.46
N TYR A 30 -8.83 6.89 37.45
CA TYR A 30 -9.08 7.63 36.22
C TYR A 30 -7.86 7.65 35.29
N ASN A 31 -6.66 7.84 35.85
CA ASN A 31 -5.42 7.82 35.07
C ASN A 31 -5.16 6.44 34.43
N ILE A 32 -5.43 5.35 35.14
CA ILE A 32 -5.30 3.99 34.61
C ILE A 32 -6.31 3.74 33.49
N LEU A 33 -7.58 4.10 33.68
CA LEU A 33 -8.61 3.95 32.65
C LEU A 33 -8.29 4.75 31.39
N ARG A 34 -7.84 6.01 31.56
CA ARG A 34 -7.41 6.84 30.45
C ARG A 34 -6.23 6.21 29.71
N SER A 35 -5.19 5.80 30.44
CA SER A 35 -4.00 5.16 29.84
C SER A 35 -4.33 3.86 29.12
N GLY A 36 -5.24 3.04 29.67
CA GLY A 36 -5.70 1.79 29.07
C GLY A 36 -6.50 2.03 27.78
N THR A 37 -7.37 3.04 27.78
CA THR A 37 -8.14 3.44 26.59
C THR A 37 -7.22 3.96 25.49
N ASP A 38 -6.29 4.85 25.85
CA ASP A 38 -5.34 5.44 24.90
C ASP A 38 -4.42 4.38 24.28
N THR A 39 -3.97 3.40 25.08
CA THR A 39 -3.15 2.29 24.61
C THR A 39 -3.93 1.34 23.71
N SER A 40 -5.21 1.07 24.03
CA SER A 40 -6.08 0.23 23.20
C SER A 40 -6.36 0.87 21.84
N LEU A 41 -6.66 2.17 21.81
CA LEU A 41 -6.85 2.92 20.57
C LEU A 41 -5.59 2.94 19.71
N LYS A 42 -4.41 3.15 20.32
CA LYS A 42 -3.12 3.05 19.62
C LYS A 42 -2.88 1.65 19.05
N GLY A 43 -3.22 0.61 19.81
CA GLY A 43 -3.13 -0.77 19.38
C GLY A 43 -4.01 -1.06 18.16
N MET A 44 -5.28 -0.65 18.20
CA MET A 44 -6.24 -0.83 17.10
C MET A 44 -5.79 -0.09 15.84
N ALA A 45 -5.39 1.19 15.96
CA ALA A 45 -4.88 1.97 14.82
C ALA A 45 -3.68 1.28 14.15
N ARG A 46 -2.74 0.74 14.94
CA ARG A 46 -1.59 0.00 14.41
C ARG A 46 -2.00 -1.26 13.64
N VAL A 47 -3.01 -1.98 14.11
CA VAL A 47 -3.53 -3.17 13.43
C VAL A 47 -4.17 -2.77 12.10
N ASP A 48 -5.00 -1.73 12.09
CA ASP A 48 -5.69 -1.27 10.88
C ASP A 48 -4.70 -0.81 9.80
N VAL A 49 -3.68 -0.03 10.17
CA VAL A 49 -2.60 0.39 9.25
C VAL A 49 -1.87 -0.81 8.68
N THR A 50 -1.56 -1.80 9.53
CA THR A 50 -0.84 -3.00 9.10
C THR A 50 -1.68 -3.82 8.12
N LEU A 51 -2.99 -3.95 8.36
CA LEU A 51 -3.90 -4.65 7.46
C LEU A 51 -4.04 -3.90 6.12
N LYS A 52 -4.21 -2.57 6.16
CA LYS A 52 -4.23 -1.73 4.95
C LYS A 52 -2.95 -1.90 4.15
N ALA A 53 -1.79 -1.76 4.78
CA ALA A 53 -0.50 -1.91 4.12
C ALA A 53 -0.33 -3.31 3.49
N ARG A 54 -0.69 -4.37 4.21
CA ARG A 54 -0.65 -5.75 3.67
C ARG A 54 -1.54 -5.92 2.45
N ASN A 55 -2.73 -5.33 2.45
CA ASN A 55 -3.63 -5.40 1.30
C ASN A 55 -3.06 -4.65 0.09
N ILE A 56 -2.45 -3.47 0.31
CA ILE A 56 -1.76 -2.70 -0.73
C ILE A 56 -0.58 -3.50 -1.28
N MET A 57 0.29 -4.03 -0.41
CA MET A 57 1.45 -4.83 -0.83
C MET A 57 1.03 -6.08 -1.60
N LYS A 58 -0.03 -6.78 -1.18
CA LYS A 58 -0.57 -7.94 -1.92
C LYS A 58 -1.08 -7.54 -3.30
N GLN A 59 -1.75 -6.40 -3.41
CA GLN A 59 -2.22 -5.89 -4.70
C GLN A 59 -1.04 -5.60 -5.63
N VAL A 60 -0.05 -4.84 -5.15
CA VAL A 60 1.16 -4.50 -5.91
C VAL A 60 1.93 -5.77 -6.30
N TYR A 61 2.07 -6.72 -5.37
CA TYR A 61 2.69 -8.02 -5.64
C TYR A 61 1.98 -8.75 -6.77
N ALA A 62 0.65 -8.86 -6.71
CA ALA A 62 -0.13 -9.55 -7.73
C ALA A 62 0.03 -8.88 -9.10
N ASP A 63 -0.09 -7.56 -9.15
CA ASP A 63 0.03 -6.78 -10.39
C ASP A 63 1.43 -6.92 -11.01
N LEU A 64 2.49 -6.88 -10.20
CA LEU A 64 3.88 -7.06 -10.66
C LEU A 64 4.20 -8.51 -11.03
N LYS A 65 3.63 -9.51 -10.33
CA LYS A 65 3.88 -10.93 -10.60
C LYS A 65 3.38 -11.34 -11.99
N VAL A 66 2.26 -10.76 -12.43
CA VAL A 66 1.67 -10.99 -13.77
C VAL A 66 2.00 -9.87 -14.77
N SER A 67 3.03 -9.08 -14.50
CA SER A 67 3.47 -8.03 -15.41
C SER A 67 3.81 -8.58 -16.80
N ALA A 68 3.29 -7.90 -17.81
CA ALA A 68 3.54 -8.16 -19.21
C ALA A 68 4.64 -7.20 -19.70
N TYR A 69 5.48 -7.69 -20.60
CA TYR A 69 6.57 -6.91 -21.19
C TYR A 69 6.60 -7.08 -22.70
N GLN A 70 6.71 -5.96 -23.40
CA GLN A 70 6.95 -5.94 -24.84
C GLN A 70 8.41 -6.22 -25.13
N ILE A 71 8.65 -7.36 -25.78
CA ILE A 71 9.99 -7.75 -26.21
C ILE A 71 10.40 -6.92 -27.43
N ASN A 72 11.37 -6.00 -27.24
CA ASN A 72 12.03 -5.33 -28.37
C ASN A 72 13.22 -6.18 -28.84
N PHE A 73 13.07 -6.80 -30.01
CA PHE A 73 14.05 -7.74 -30.59
C PHE A 73 15.42 -7.14 -30.90
N ASN A 74 15.56 -5.80 -30.91
CA ASN A 74 16.80 -5.11 -31.27
C ASN A 74 17.59 -4.56 -30.07
N SER A 75 17.14 -4.76 -28.83
CA SER A 75 17.80 -4.22 -27.63
C SER A 75 18.36 -5.30 -26.70
N LEU A 76 19.42 -4.96 -25.96
CA LEU A 76 19.85 -5.73 -24.79
C LEU A 76 18.78 -5.59 -23.71
N TYR A 77 18.13 -6.69 -23.37
CA TYR A 77 17.05 -6.68 -22.39
C TYR A 77 17.49 -6.10 -21.04
N ASN A 78 16.77 -5.08 -20.56
CA ASN A 78 16.98 -4.51 -19.24
C ASN A 78 15.64 -4.46 -18.47
N ILE A 79 15.64 -4.87 -17.20
CA ILE A 79 14.45 -4.79 -16.36
C ILE A 79 13.95 -3.35 -16.19
N THR A 80 14.82 -2.35 -16.30
CA THR A 80 14.39 -0.94 -16.25
C THR A 80 13.42 -0.57 -17.36
N ASP A 81 13.44 -1.31 -18.48
CA ASP A 81 12.57 -1.03 -19.63
C ASP A 81 11.17 -1.65 -19.45
N THR A 82 10.97 -2.44 -18.39
CA THR A 82 9.68 -3.09 -18.09
C THR A 82 8.69 -2.15 -17.41
N MET A 83 9.17 -1.04 -16.86
CA MET A 83 8.36 -0.09 -16.11
C MET A 83 8.80 1.32 -16.47
N TYR A 84 7.84 2.15 -16.87
CA TYR A 84 8.05 3.57 -16.95
C TYR A 84 7.88 4.18 -15.56
N VAL A 85 8.90 4.92 -15.11
CA VAL A 85 8.92 5.64 -13.84
C VAL A 85 9.07 7.12 -14.16
N SER A 86 8.18 7.95 -13.63
CA SER A 86 8.29 9.40 -13.80
C SER A 86 9.57 9.91 -13.13
N ALA A 87 10.54 10.35 -13.93
CA ALA A 87 11.91 10.63 -13.48
C ALA A 87 12.09 11.96 -12.73
N ALA A 88 11.06 12.82 -12.67
CA ALA A 88 11.20 14.19 -12.18
C ALA A 88 11.03 14.35 -10.64
N ALA A 89 10.48 13.35 -9.95
CA ALA A 89 10.13 13.44 -8.53
C ALA A 89 10.80 12.34 -7.68
N ASN A 90 11.08 12.65 -6.41
CA ASN A 90 11.53 11.68 -5.40
C ASN A 90 10.66 11.81 -4.14
N PRO A 91 9.78 10.83 -3.83
CA PRO A 91 9.51 9.61 -4.60
C PRO A 91 8.90 9.92 -5.98
N PRO A 92 9.06 9.03 -6.98
CA PRO A 92 8.40 9.15 -8.28
C PRO A 92 6.88 9.33 -8.16
N ASP A 93 6.33 10.24 -8.98
CA ASP A 93 4.90 10.55 -8.97
C ASP A 93 4.07 9.43 -9.59
N GLU A 94 4.62 8.72 -10.58
CA GLU A 94 3.89 7.68 -11.32
C GLU A 94 4.79 6.49 -11.69
N TYR A 95 4.22 5.30 -11.55
CA TYR A 95 4.76 4.03 -12.02
C TYR A 95 3.78 3.41 -13.01
N VAL A 96 4.24 3.14 -14.23
CA VAL A 96 3.42 2.63 -15.32
C VAL A 96 4.03 1.33 -15.83
N PHE A 97 3.24 0.28 -15.86
CA PHE A 97 3.62 -1.01 -16.44
C PHE A 97 2.38 -1.74 -16.96
N TYR A 98 2.60 -2.77 -17.76
CA TYR A 98 1.52 -3.57 -18.34
C TYR A 98 1.31 -4.87 -17.57
N THR A 99 0.08 -5.37 -17.56
CA THR A 99 -0.29 -6.61 -16.90
C THR A 99 -1.29 -7.40 -17.74
N TYR A 100 -1.35 -8.72 -17.50
CA TYR A 100 -2.42 -9.54 -18.04
C TYR A 100 -3.66 -9.43 -17.14
N PRO A 101 -4.81 -8.94 -17.66
CA PRO A 101 -6.01 -8.77 -16.85
C PRO A 101 -6.55 -10.14 -16.42
N SER A 102 -6.30 -10.51 -15.16
CA SER A 102 -6.70 -11.83 -14.63
C SER A 102 -8.20 -11.98 -14.38
N HIS A 103 -8.95 -10.87 -14.40
CA HIS A 103 -10.39 -10.85 -14.15
C HIS A 103 -11.22 -10.86 -15.44
N GLU A 104 -10.60 -10.68 -16.60
CA GLU A 104 -11.28 -10.66 -17.89
C GLU A 104 -11.38 -12.05 -18.49
N ALA A 105 -12.41 -12.24 -19.33
CA ALA A 105 -12.61 -13.49 -20.03
C ALA A 105 -11.55 -13.68 -21.14
N LEU A 106 -11.12 -14.93 -21.35
CA LEU A 106 -10.02 -15.27 -22.24
C LEU A 106 -10.26 -14.82 -23.70
N ASP A 107 -11.52 -14.80 -24.13
CA ASP A 107 -11.96 -14.35 -25.46
C ASP A 107 -11.74 -12.86 -25.71
N LYS A 108 -11.75 -12.02 -24.66
CA LYS A 108 -11.40 -10.60 -24.77
C LYS A 108 -9.89 -10.36 -24.74
N ILE A 109 -9.15 -11.26 -24.08
CA ILE A 109 -7.69 -11.17 -23.96
C ILE A 109 -7.01 -11.62 -25.24
N LEU A 110 -7.51 -12.71 -25.83
CA LEU A 110 -7.03 -13.24 -27.11
C LEU A 110 -7.69 -12.48 -28.25
N LEU A 111 -6.96 -11.58 -28.89
CA LEU A 111 -7.46 -10.91 -30.08
C LEU A 111 -7.60 -11.95 -31.20
N LYS A 112 -8.82 -12.16 -31.68
CA LYS A 112 -9.06 -12.80 -32.96
C LYS A 112 -8.92 -11.74 -34.04
N ASP A 113 -8.05 -12.00 -35.01
CA ASP A 113 -7.91 -11.14 -36.17
C ASP A 113 -9.22 -11.25 -36.97
N ASP A 114 -10.03 -10.20 -36.94
CA ASP A 114 -11.31 -10.16 -37.67
C ASP A 114 -11.09 -9.66 -39.10
N ASP A 115 -11.79 -10.32 -40.03
CA ASP A 115 -11.89 -10.12 -41.47
C ASP A 115 -10.80 -10.70 -42.40
N ASN A 116 -11.16 -11.84 -43.01
CA ASN A 116 -10.72 -12.33 -44.32
C ASN A 116 -9.30 -12.91 -44.49
N SER A 117 -8.91 -13.89 -43.69
CA SER A 117 -7.96 -14.88 -44.20
C SER A 117 -8.24 -16.31 -43.74
N GLU A 118 -8.51 -17.20 -44.71
CA GLU A 118 -8.38 -18.66 -44.57
C GLU A 118 -6.92 -19.11 -44.33
N LYS A 119 -6.10 -18.23 -43.77
CA LYS A 119 -4.73 -18.52 -43.36
C LYS A 119 -4.64 -18.31 -41.86
N LEU A 120 -4.70 -19.41 -41.12
CA LEU A 120 -4.01 -19.53 -39.84
C LEU A 120 -2.54 -19.10 -40.06
N HIS A 121 -2.21 -17.82 -39.83
CA HIS A 121 -0.84 -17.38 -39.59
C HIS A 121 -0.85 -16.72 -38.20
N GLU A 122 -0.63 -17.51 -37.15
CA GLU A 122 0.70 -17.72 -36.52
C GLU A 122 1.11 -16.66 -35.49
N THR A 123 0.35 -15.57 -35.30
CA THR A 123 0.62 -14.62 -34.22
C THR A 123 -0.65 -14.17 -33.50
N ASN A 124 -1.00 -14.89 -32.43
CA ASN A 124 -2.04 -14.47 -31.50
C ASN A 124 -1.52 -13.29 -30.68
N TYR A 125 -2.04 -12.08 -30.93
CA TYR A 125 -1.78 -10.93 -30.07
C TYR A 125 -2.66 -11.00 -28.82
N THR A 126 -2.06 -10.73 -27.66
CA THR A 126 -2.82 -10.58 -26.40
C THR A 126 -3.02 -9.10 -26.08
N SER A 127 -4.24 -8.73 -25.74
CA SER A 127 -4.53 -7.42 -25.17
C SER A 127 -4.03 -7.37 -23.73
N VAL A 128 -3.33 -6.30 -23.37
CA VAL A 128 -2.79 -6.07 -22.02
C VAL A 128 -3.47 -4.90 -21.36
N ALA A 129 -3.56 -4.93 -20.04
CA ALA A 129 -4.03 -3.81 -19.23
C ALA A 129 -2.85 -2.93 -18.82
N GLN A 130 -3.03 -1.62 -18.85
CA GLN A 130 -2.06 -0.66 -18.33
C GLN A 130 -2.36 -0.40 -16.86
N ILE A 131 -1.39 -0.63 -15.99
CA ILE A 131 -1.46 -0.30 -14.57
C ILE A 131 -0.65 0.96 -14.31
N VAL A 132 -1.29 1.92 -13.65
CA VAL A 132 -0.66 3.17 -13.21
C VAL A 132 -0.83 3.29 -11.71
N TYR A 133 0.28 3.28 -10.98
CA TYR A 133 0.30 3.74 -9.58
C TYR A 133 0.71 5.19 -9.54
N SER A 134 -0.15 6.05 -8.99
CA SER A 134 0.13 7.48 -8.85
C SER A 134 0.24 7.89 -7.39
N LEU A 135 1.27 8.66 -7.06
CA LEU A 135 1.46 9.35 -5.79
C LEU A 135 1.13 10.82 -6.01
N LYS A 136 0.01 11.27 -5.44
CA LYS A 136 -0.39 12.67 -5.48
C LYS A 136 -0.21 13.30 -4.11
N LYS A 137 0.57 14.36 -4.04
CA LYS A 137 0.66 15.19 -2.84
C LYS A 137 -0.58 16.08 -2.76
N SER A 138 -1.25 16.07 -1.60
CA SER A 138 -2.38 16.98 -1.39
C SER A 138 -1.89 18.44 -1.39
N SER A 139 -2.69 19.33 -1.98
CA SER A 139 -2.43 20.78 -1.94
C SER A 139 -2.80 21.38 -0.59
N ASP A 140 -3.53 20.64 0.24
CA ASP A 140 -3.98 21.12 1.54
C ASP A 140 -2.86 21.03 2.61
N PRO A 141 -2.55 22.14 3.31
CA PRO A 141 -1.54 22.14 4.40
C PRO A 141 -1.89 21.23 5.59
N ASN A 142 -3.12 20.72 5.64
CA ASN A 142 -3.61 19.81 6.67
C ASN A 142 -3.54 18.33 6.27
N GLU A 143 -3.07 18.04 5.06
CA GLU A 143 -2.88 16.69 4.52
C GLU A 143 -1.44 16.56 4.02
N PRO A 144 -0.49 16.35 4.93
CA PRO A 144 0.92 16.33 4.58
C PRO A 144 1.37 15.07 3.84
N PHE A 145 0.50 14.06 3.77
CA PHE A 145 0.81 12.74 3.22
C PHE A 145 0.40 12.65 1.75
N TYR A 146 1.01 11.68 1.05
CA TYR A 146 0.67 11.35 -0.31
C TYR A 146 -0.58 10.46 -0.35
N THR A 147 -1.38 10.67 -1.39
CA THR A 147 -2.44 9.74 -1.78
C THR A 147 -1.91 8.81 -2.85
N LEU A 148 -1.94 7.50 -2.57
CA LEU A 148 -1.63 6.44 -3.50
C LEU A 148 -2.92 5.95 -4.15
N SER A 149 -3.01 6.08 -5.47
CA SER A 149 -4.08 5.47 -6.27
C SER A 149 -3.52 4.50 -7.29
N ARG A 150 -4.32 3.46 -7.59
CA ARG A 150 -4.09 2.52 -8.67
C ARG A 150 -5.15 2.76 -9.74
N THR A 151 -4.71 2.98 -10.97
CA THR A 151 -5.55 3.00 -12.15
C THR A 151 -5.23 1.78 -13.00
N GLU A 152 -6.25 1.10 -13.48
CA GLU A 152 -6.16 0.05 -14.49
C GLU A 152 -6.94 0.48 -15.72
N THR A 153 -6.28 0.49 -16.86
CA THR A 153 -6.88 0.80 -18.15
C THR A 153 -6.83 -0.45 -19.03
N PHE A 154 -7.99 -0.95 -19.46
CA PHE A 154 -8.09 -2.09 -20.37
C PHE A 154 -9.15 -1.80 -21.43
N GLN A 155 -8.78 -1.91 -22.72
CA GLN A 155 -9.68 -1.64 -23.86
C GLN A 155 -10.42 -0.30 -23.78
N GLY A 156 -9.78 0.73 -23.24
CA GLY A 156 -10.35 2.07 -23.06
C GLY A 156 -11.22 2.23 -21.80
N GLU A 157 -11.56 1.14 -21.10
CA GLU A 157 -12.21 1.21 -19.80
C GLU A 157 -11.17 1.48 -18.71
N LYS A 158 -11.44 2.47 -17.85
CA LYS A 158 -10.54 2.91 -16.79
C LYS A 158 -11.17 2.68 -15.42
N THR A 159 -10.53 1.86 -14.60
CA THR A 159 -10.91 1.61 -13.20
C THR A 159 -9.87 2.26 -12.28
N GLU A 160 -10.29 3.26 -11.51
CA GLU A 160 -9.44 3.93 -10.51
C GLU A 160 -9.83 3.52 -9.08
N LYS A 161 -8.84 3.21 -8.26
CA LYS A 161 -9.00 2.87 -6.86
C LYS A 161 -7.98 3.62 -6.00
N VAL A 162 -8.47 4.42 -5.06
CA VAL A 162 -7.62 5.01 -4.02
C VAL A 162 -7.24 3.92 -3.01
N LEU A 163 -5.95 3.70 -2.82
CA LEU A 163 -5.42 2.65 -1.94
C LEU A 163 -5.17 3.17 -0.52
N SER A 164 -4.62 4.38 -0.40
CA SER A 164 -4.40 5.05 0.88
C SER A 164 -4.16 6.54 0.67
N GLU A 165 -4.66 7.37 1.59
CA GLU A 165 -4.43 8.81 1.65
C GLU A 165 -3.29 9.18 2.61
N GLN A 166 -2.76 8.20 3.33
CA GLN A 166 -1.78 8.40 4.40
C GLN A 166 -0.42 7.74 4.07
N VAL A 167 0.03 7.91 2.83
CA VAL A 167 1.32 7.36 2.38
C VAL A 167 2.41 8.38 2.64
N ASN A 168 3.47 7.98 3.35
CA ASN A 168 4.65 8.82 3.50
C ASN A 168 5.65 8.56 2.36
N TYR A 169 5.79 7.30 1.98
CA TYR A 169 6.73 6.88 0.95
C TYR A 169 6.22 5.63 0.23
N PHE A 170 6.45 5.58 -1.07
CA PHE A 170 6.19 4.42 -1.90
C PHE A 170 7.18 4.38 -3.06
N GLU A 171 7.82 3.23 -3.25
CA GLU A 171 8.77 3.02 -4.34
C GLU A 171 8.63 1.62 -4.91
N ILE A 172 8.61 1.52 -6.24
CA ILE A 172 8.80 0.26 -6.97
C ILE A 172 10.11 0.39 -7.74
N LYS A 173 11.10 -0.40 -7.37
CA LYS A 173 12.43 -0.34 -7.98
C LYS A 173 12.75 -1.64 -8.74
N PRO A 174 12.99 -1.58 -10.05
CA PRO A 174 13.49 -2.73 -10.79
C PRO A 174 14.91 -3.07 -10.31
N VAL A 175 15.15 -4.34 -9.98
CA VAL A 175 16.43 -4.83 -9.45
C VAL A 175 16.86 -6.12 -10.12
N SER A 176 18.16 -6.25 -10.34
CA SER A 176 18.81 -7.48 -10.78
C SER A 176 19.69 -8.00 -9.65
N LEU A 177 19.35 -9.16 -9.11
CA LEU A 177 20.00 -9.80 -7.98
C LEU A 177 20.87 -10.95 -8.47
N ASN A 178 22.10 -11.03 -7.97
CA ASN A 178 22.97 -12.16 -8.24
C ASN A 178 22.74 -13.26 -7.20
N LEU A 179 22.45 -14.50 -7.63
CA LEU A 179 22.29 -15.61 -6.70
C LEU A 179 23.67 -16.12 -6.25
N PRO A 180 23.95 -16.16 -4.93
CA PRO A 180 25.23 -16.62 -4.41
C PRO A 180 25.58 -18.01 -4.94
N GLY A 181 26.74 -18.14 -5.58
CA GLY A 181 27.24 -19.42 -6.12
C GLY A 181 26.71 -19.78 -7.52
N THR A 182 26.00 -18.88 -8.21
CA THR A 182 25.61 -19.07 -9.61
C THR A 182 25.93 -17.82 -10.44
N GLU A 183 26.17 -17.97 -11.75
CA GLU A 183 26.23 -16.84 -12.70
C GLU A 183 24.83 -16.37 -13.14
N ARG A 184 23.77 -16.78 -12.43
CA ARG A 184 22.39 -16.47 -12.79
C ARG A 184 21.95 -15.21 -12.06
N TYR A 185 21.45 -14.26 -12.84
CA TYR A 185 20.77 -13.08 -12.32
C TYR A 185 19.27 -13.38 -12.21
N VAL A 186 18.69 -13.10 -11.05
CA VAL A 186 17.24 -13.04 -10.86
C VAL A 186 16.82 -11.58 -10.96
N GLN A 187 15.85 -11.33 -11.82
CA GLN A 187 15.27 -10.03 -12.03
C GLN A 187 13.94 -9.94 -11.27
N GLY A 188 13.71 -8.79 -10.66
CA GLY A 188 12.51 -8.54 -9.88
C GLY A 188 12.33 -7.08 -9.54
N PHE A 189 11.32 -6.81 -8.73
CA PHE A 189 10.94 -5.48 -8.29
C PHE A 189 11.01 -5.42 -6.77
N PHE A 190 11.81 -4.51 -6.25
CA PHE A 190 11.84 -4.19 -4.84
C PHE A 190 10.77 -3.14 -4.55
N VAL A 191 9.78 -3.49 -3.75
CA VAL A 191 8.66 -2.62 -3.41
C VAL A 191 8.82 -2.16 -1.98
N THR A 192 8.81 -0.85 -1.77
CA THR A 192 8.84 -0.22 -0.45
C THR A 192 7.57 0.57 -0.24
N LEU A 193 6.90 0.39 0.89
CA LEU A 193 5.70 1.13 1.28
C LEU A 193 5.83 1.59 2.72
N GLN A 194 5.58 2.88 2.95
CA GLN A 194 5.54 3.47 4.27
C GLN A 194 4.20 4.17 4.48
N LEU A 195 3.41 3.64 5.41
CA LEU A 195 2.16 4.25 5.84
C LEU A 195 2.33 4.95 7.17
N VAL A 196 1.63 6.07 7.32
CA VAL A 196 1.53 6.81 8.57
C VAL A 196 0.10 6.80 9.04
N ASP A 197 -0.11 6.58 10.32
CA ASP A 197 -1.38 6.92 10.94
C ASP A 197 -1.14 7.74 12.19
N VAL A 198 -2.10 8.61 12.48
CA VAL A 198 -1.99 9.53 13.61
C VAL A 198 -3.20 9.29 14.48
N VAL A 199 -2.94 8.86 15.71
CA VAL A 199 -3.99 8.56 16.67
C VAL A 199 -4.63 9.86 17.11
N LYS A 200 -5.71 10.23 16.44
CA LYS A 200 -6.47 11.46 16.71
C LYS A 200 -7.20 11.30 18.05
N HIS A 201 -6.71 11.97 19.09
CA HIS A 201 -7.47 12.14 20.34
C HIS A 201 -8.76 12.97 20.16
N ASN A 202 -8.88 13.71 19.06
CA ASN A 202 -10.09 14.43 18.67
C ASN A 202 -10.35 14.23 17.17
N PRO A 203 -11.47 13.63 16.76
CA PRO A 203 -11.76 13.31 15.35
C PRO A 203 -11.78 14.55 14.44
N ASN A 204 -12.02 15.74 14.99
CA ASN A 204 -12.06 17.01 14.26
C ASN A 204 -10.73 17.77 14.26
N ALA A 205 -9.68 17.26 14.91
CA ALA A 205 -8.39 17.92 14.94
C ALA A 205 -7.68 17.77 13.59
N LYS A 206 -7.48 18.90 12.89
CA LYS A 206 -6.68 18.98 11.68
C LYS A 206 -5.20 18.71 11.99
N LEU A 207 -4.60 17.82 11.19
CA LEU A 207 -3.21 17.37 11.29
C LEU A 207 -2.31 18.29 10.46
N THR A 208 -1.75 19.31 11.10
CA THR A 208 -0.76 20.19 10.46
C THR A 208 0.65 19.64 10.70
N MET A 209 1.59 19.84 9.77
CA MET A 209 3.00 19.42 9.91
C MET A 209 3.67 19.88 11.21
N GLU A 210 3.30 21.07 11.71
CA GLU A 210 3.80 21.59 12.98
C GLU A 210 3.33 20.79 14.21
N LYS A 211 2.17 20.14 14.13
CA LYS A 211 1.66 19.26 15.20
C LYS A 211 2.30 17.88 15.13
N LEU A 212 2.61 17.38 13.95
CA LEU A 212 3.31 16.10 13.75
C LEU A 212 4.74 16.13 14.31
N THR A 213 5.45 17.24 14.08
CA THR A 213 6.80 17.43 14.62
C THR A 213 6.82 17.58 16.14
N LYS A 214 5.78 18.17 16.75
CA LYS A 214 5.66 18.31 18.21
C LYS A 214 5.14 17.05 18.92
N ASN A 215 4.26 16.27 18.29
CA ASN A 215 3.61 15.09 18.89
C ASN A 215 4.04 13.77 18.25
N GLN A 216 5.37 13.51 18.18
CA GLN A 216 5.90 12.25 17.64
C GLN A 216 5.38 10.98 18.34
N LYS A 217 4.91 11.09 19.60
CA LYS A 217 4.42 9.96 20.40
C LYS A 217 3.06 9.38 19.95
N ASP A 218 2.36 10.08 19.05
CA ASP A 218 1.02 9.70 18.56
C ASP A 218 1.04 9.29 17.08
N ILE A 219 2.23 9.21 16.47
CA ILE A 219 2.42 8.80 15.08
C ILE A 219 2.78 7.32 15.07
N VAL A 220 2.00 6.53 14.34
CA VAL A 220 2.30 5.14 14.03
C VAL A 220 2.86 5.11 12.61
N LEU A 221 4.15 4.79 12.51
CA LEU A 221 4.83 4.57 11.24
C LEU A 221 4.90 3.07 10.98
N ALA A 222 4.52 2.65 9.78
CA ALA A 222 4.56 1.25 9.39
C ALA A 222 5.30 1.10 8.05
N ASP A 223 6.46 0.46 8.12
CA ASP A 223 7.36 0.23 7.00
C ASP A 223 7.19 -1.20 6.49
N PHE A 224 7.01 -1.34 5.19
CA PHE A 224 6.86 -2.62 4.51
C PHE A 224 7.79 -2.67 3.31
N PHE A 225 8.39 -3.84 3.10
CA PHE A 225 9.21 -4.14 1.94
C PHE A 225 8.85 -5.52 1.42
N ASP A 226 8.90 -5.67 0.10
CA ASP A 226 8.73 -6.96 -0.57
C ASP A 226 9.58 -7.02 -1.83
N LEU A 227 9.96 -8.24 -2.24
CA LEU A 227 10.69 -8.51 -3.46
C LEU A 227 9.82 -9.38 -4.36
N VAL A 228 9.35 -8.80 -5.46
CA VAL A 228 8.53 -9.51 -6.44
C VAL A 228 9.42 -10.01 -7.57
N CYS A 229 9.50 -11.32 -7.73
CA CYS A 229 10.22 -11.95 -8.84
C CYS A 229 9.20 -12.63 -9.78
N PRO A 230 8.83 -11.99 -10.90
CA PRO A 230 7.96 -12.61 -11.90
C PRO A 230 8.67 -13.80 -12.55
N ASP A 231 8.00 -14.95 -12.57
CA ASP A 231 8.60 -16.17 -13.12
C ASP A 231 8.79 -16.03 -14.64
N TYR A 232 7.83 -15.37 -15.29
CA TYR A 232 7.91 -15.06 -16.72
C TYR A 232 9.17 -14.25 -17.07
N LEU A 233 9.47 -13.17 -16.34
CA LEU A 233 10.70 -12.41 -16.60
C LEU A 233 11.92 -13.31 -16.37
N ASN A 234 12.02 -13.98 -15.23
CA ASN A 234 13.18 -14.81 -14.91
C ASN A 234 13.43 -15.96 -15.91
N THR A 235 12.37 -16.51 -16.52
CA THR A 235 12.52 -17.52 -17.58
C THR A 235 12.99 -16.92 -18.91
N ASN A 236 12.47 -15.76 -19.32
CA ASN A 236 12.83 -15.16 -20.60
C ASN A 236 14.23 -14.51 -20.57
N PHE A 237 14.61 -13.86 -19.48
CA PHE A 237 15.93 -13.25 -19.33
C PHE A 237 17.06 -14.29 -19.16
N ALA A 238 16.74 -15.52 -18.79
CA ALA A 238 17.72 -16.60 -18.68
C ALA A 238 18.10 -17.23 -20.04
N VAL A 239 17.34 -16.97 -21.11
CA VAL A 239 17.50 -17.62 -22.42
C VAL A 239 17.99 -16.61 -23.47
N LYS A 240 19.09 -16.93 -24.16
CA LYS A 240 19.72 -16.06 -25.18
C LYS A 240 18.84 -15.80 -26.42
N ALA A 241 17.80 -16.63 -26.62
CA ALA A 241 16.77 -16.50 -27.64
C ALA A 241 15.46 -17.04 -27.06
N PRO A 242 14.64 -16.20 -26.41
CA PRO A 242 13.38 -16.65 -25.81
C PRO A 242 12.48 -17.22 -26.91
N SER A 243 11.86 -18.38 -26.65
CA SER A 243 10.83 -18.91 -27.54
C SER A 243 9.67 -17.94 -27.58
N LEU A 244 9.25 -17.53 -28.79
CA LEU A 244 8.03 -16.76 -29.02
C LEU A 244 6.83 -17.61 -28.57
N ASN A 245 6.42 -17.44 -27.32
CA ASN A 245 5.17 -18.00 -26.83
C ASN A 245 4.07 -16.95 -27.01
N TRP A 246 2.81 -17.37 -26.91
CA TRP A 246 1.61 -16.52 -26.98
C TRP A 246 1.59 -15.31 -26.02
N HIS A 247 2.56 -15.19 -25.11
CA HIS A 247 2.75 -14.06 -24.18
C HIS A 247 3.78 -13.01 -24.64
N SER A 248 4.49 -13.22 -25.75
CA SER A 248 5.55 -12.30 -26.19
C SER A 248 5.08 -11.23 -27.18
N LEU A 249 3.87 -11.38 -27.72
CA LEU A 249 3.28 -10.46 -28.71
C LEU A 249 2.09 -9.76 -28.09
N THR A 250 2.36 -8.67 -27.39
CA THR A 250 1.33 -7.82 -26.79
C THR A 250 1.03 -6.65 -27.71
N LYS A 251 -0.25 -6.33 -27.91
CA LYS A 251 -0.67 -5.13 -28.65
C LYS A 251 -1.23 -4.11 -27.65
N GLU A 252 -0.68 -2.91 -27.68
CA GLU A 252 -1.29 -1.74 -27.06
C GLU A 252 -2.53 -1.35 -27.86
N ASN A 253 -3.64 -1.10 -27.17
CA ASN A 253 -4.87 -0.58 -27.75
C ASN A 253 -4.94 0.93 -27.55
#